data_AF-A0A3M1MRI0-F1
#
_entry.id   AF-A0A3M1MRI0-F1
#
_cell.length_a   1.000
_cell.length_b   1.000
_cell.length_c   1.000
_cell.angle_alpha   90.00
_cell.angle_beta   90.00
_cell.angle_gamma   90.00
#
_symmetry.space_group_name_H-M   'P 1'
#
loop_
_entity.id
_entity.type
_entity.pdbx_description
1 polymer ?
#
loop_
_entity_poly.entity_id
_entity_poly.type
_entity_poly.pdbx_seq_one_letter_code
_entity_poly.pdbx_strand_id
1 'polypeptide(L)'
;MRRRSNREVWLSFFTIVGITLLYLFVVITRGSVPAASEFFGHSLGILGFLLMVMTETLYSIRKRSRRRAWGKMSTWLEFHIFTGLVGPYMVLLHTSWKFNGLAGIVMLMTAIIVASGFIGRYIYTAIPRTADGAEMEAAQIQQEVAAAEAELKRWMESQPESMRAFSQRITQTLPPVRTGDSWAVVIGRAFTDLGYRLQWWAETRKANAAMKAKLRELDALLKRQRTLKRQVQSLAMARRMLALWHAVHIPIGMALFTAAIIHIGAAIYYATLLR
;
A
#
# COMPACT_ATOMS: atom_id res chain seq x y z
N MET A 1 5.08 -14.76 -11.39
CA MET A 1 4.53 -14.21 -10.13
C MET A 1 5.06 -15.01 -8.95
N ARG A 2 6.05 -14.51 -8.20
CA ARG A 2 6.52 -15.19 -6.97
C ARG A 2 5.40 -15.13 -5.92
N ARG A 3 4.89 -16.29 -5.46
CA ARG A 3 3.98 -16.39 -4.31
C ARG A 3 4.62 -15.63 -3.14
N ARG A 4 4.05 -14.48 -2.79
CA ARG A 4 4.49 -13.69 -1.64
C ARG A 4 3.96 -14.37 -0.39
N SER A 5 4.86 -14.74 0.50
CA SER A 5 4.53 -15.48 1.71
C SER A 5 3.95 -14.51 2.74
N ASN A 6 2.70 -14.71 3.18
CA ASN A 6 2.09 -13.96 4.30
C ASN A 6 2.63 -14.43 5.67
N ARG A 7 3.91 -14.77 5.74
CA ARG A 7 4.55 -15.41 6.91
C ARG A 7 4.43 -14.51 8.14
N GLU A 8 4.69 -13.22 7.96
CA GLU A 8 4.62 -12.22 9.02
C GLU A 8 3.22 -12.13 9.64
N VAL A 9 2.17 -12.17 8.81
CA VAL A 9 0.77 -12.10 9.30
C VAL A 9 0.40 -13.37 10.04
N TRP A 10 0.78 -14.54 9.52
CA TRP A 10 0.55 -15.81 10.21
C TRP A 10 1.32 -15.90 11.53
N LEU A 11 2.58 -15.46 11.55
CA LEU A 11 3.37 -15.40 12.78
C LEU A 11 2.73 -14.47 13.81
N SER A 12 2.32 -13.27 13.41
CA SER A 12 1.58 -12.36 14.30
C SER A 12 0.29 -13.00 14.81
N PHE A 13 -0.48 -13.67 13.94
CA PHE A 13 -1.72 -14.34 14.32
C PHE A 13 -1.49 -15.41 15.38
N PHE A 14 -0.55 -16.34 15.17
CA PHE A 14 -0.26 -17.39 16.15
C PHE A 14 0.28 -16.82 17.47
N THR A 15 1.13 -15.79 17.41
CA THR A 15 1.62 -15.10 18.60
C THR A 15 0.48 -14.42 19.37
N ILE A 16 -0.41 -13.71 18.67
CA ILE A 16 -1.59 -13.06 19.28
C ILE A 16 -2.49 -14.11 19.92
N VAL A 17 -2.75 -15.23 19.25
CA VAL A 17 -3.53 -16.34 19.82
C VAL A 17 -2.85 -16.89 21.08
N GLY A 18 -1.53 -17.12 21.05
CA GLY A 18 -0.78 -17.57 22.22
C GLY A 18 -0.85 -16.59 23.39
N ILE A 19 -0.69 -15.29 23.13
CA ILE A 19 -0.85 -14.23 24.14
C ILE A 19 -2.29 -14.20 24.68
N THR A 20 -3.29 -14.38 23.81
CA THR A 20 -4.70 -14.44 24.21
C THR A 20 -4.96 -15.60 25.15
N LEU A 21 -4.47 -16.80 24.82
CA LEU A 21 -4.62 -17.99 25.65
C LEU A 21 -3.95 -17.83 27.00
N LEU A 22 -2.73 -17.26 27.04
CA LEU A 22 -2.05 -16.94 28.28
C LEU A 22 -2.83 -15.92 29.11
N TYR A 23 -3.35 -14.87 28.48
CA TYR A 23 -4.16 -13.86 29.14
C TYR A 23 -5.43 -14.46 29.75
N LEU A 24 -6.16 -15.28 28.99
CA LEU A 24 -7.36 -15.98 29.46
C LEU A 24 -7.05 -16.95 30.61
N PHE A 25 -5.93 -17.68 30.53
CA PHE A 25 -5.48 -18.54 31.61
C PHE A 25 -5.24 -17.74 32.91
N VAL A 26 -4.61 -16.56 32.82
CA VAL A 26 -4.43 -15.67 33.99
C VAL A 26 -5.77 -15.16 34.51
N VAL A 27 -6.70 -14.77 33.63
CA VAL A 27 -8.05 -14.32 34.03
C VAL A 27 -8.81 -15.43 34.78
N ILE A 28 -8.77 -16.66 34.26
CA ILE A 28 -9.48 -17.81 34.86
C ILE A 28 -8.87 -18.16 36.22
N THR A 29 -7.53 -18.19 36.31
CA THR A 29 -6.83 -18.57 37.55
C THR A 29 -6.91 -17.51 38.65
N ARG A 30 -6.97 -16.22 38.29
CA ARG A 30 -7.11 -15.10 39.26
C ARG A 30 -8.56 -14.73 39.53
N GLY A 31 -9.50 -15.17 38.71
CA GLY A 31 -10.92 -14.81 38.81
C GLY A 31 -11.24 -13.35 38.48
N SER A 32 -10.28 -12.60 37.93
CA SER A 32 -10.41 -11.17 37.62
C SER A 32 -9.56 -10.78 36.42
N VAL A 33 -9.91 -9.65 35.79
CA VAL A 33 -9.12 -9.07 34.70
C VAL A 33 -7.86 -8.44 35.28
N PRO A 34 -6.64 -8.82 34.81
CA PRO A 34 -5.39 -8.26 35.33
C PRO A 34 -5.39 -6.74 35.22
N ALA A 35 -5.22 -6.05 36.35
CA ALA A 35 -5.13 -4.59 36.35
C ALA A 35 -3.82 -4.10 35.71
N ALA A 36 -3.86 -2.93 35.06
CA ALA A 36 -2.69 -2.29 34.45
C ALA A 36 -1.51 -2.09 35.44
N SER A 37 -1.81 -1.93 36.74
CA SER A 37 -0.83 -1.76 37.81
C SER A 37 -0.29 -3.07 38.39
N GLU A 38 -0.95 -4.21 38.14
CA GLU A 38 -0.46 -5.52 38.59
C GLU A 38 0.71 -5.98 37.73
N PHE A 39 1.58 -6.84 38.29
CA PHE A 39 2.77 -7.33 37.61
C PHE A 39 2.52 -7.82 36.17
N PHE A 40 1.48 -8.63 35.95
CA PHE A 40 1.16 -9.17 34.63
C PHE A 40 0.67 -8.08 33.66
N GLY A 41 -0.31 -7.27 34.07
CA GLY A 41 -0.82 -6.17 33.26
C GLY A 41 0.26 -5.14 32.94
N HIS A 42 1.11 -4.78 33.91
CA HIS A 42 2.21 -3.85 33.73
C HIS A 42 3.28 -4.39 32.76
N SER A 43 3.62 -5.69 32.86
CA SER A 43 4.55 -6.34 31.94
C SER A 43 4.05 -6.33 30.49
N LEU A 44 2.75 -6.51 30.27
CA LEU A 44 2.15 -6.37 28.94
C LEU A 44 2.33 -4.97 28.37
N GLY A 45 2.17 -3.93 29.21
CA GLY A 45 2.39 -2.54 28.82
C GLY A 45 3.85 -2.27 28.43
N ILE A 46 4.82 -2.70 29.26
CA ILE A 46 6.25 -2.51 29.00
C ILE A 46 6.67 -3.22 27.71
N LEU A 47 6.38 -4.53 27.61
CA LEU A 47 6.78 -5.33 26.46
C LEU A 47 6.08 -4.87 25.19
N GLY A 48 4.78 -4.54 25.28
CA GLY A 48 4.01 -4.00 24.16
C GLY A 48 4.57 -2.68 23.66
N PHE A 49 4.87 -1.74 24.56
CA PHE A 49 5.49 -0.46 24.20
C PHE A 49 6.89 -0.64 23.62
N LEU A 50 7.71 -1.55 24.16
CA LEU A 50 9.03 -1.86 23.60
C LEU A 50 8.92 -2.34 22.15
N LEU A 51 7.99 -3.26 21.85
CA LEU A 51 7.74 -3.72 20.48
C LEU A 51 7.25 -2.57 19.58
N MET A 52 6.40 -1.68 20.07
CA MET A 52 5.99 -0.48 19.34
C MET A 52 7.19 0.43 19.04
N VAL A 53 8.07 0.71 20.01
CA VAL A 53 9.30 1.49 19.78
C VAL A 53 10.21 0.82 18.76
N MET A 54 10.37 -0.51 18.82
CA MET A 54 11.14 -1.26 17.83
C MET A 54 10.56 -1.13 16.42
N THR A 55 9.23 -1.07 16.30
CA THR A 55 8.50 -0.90 15.03
C THR A 55 8.91 0.40 14.33
N GLU A 56 8.95 1.52 15.06
CA GLU A 56 9.30 2.84 14.50
C GLU A 56 10.80 3.01 14.28
N THR A 57 11.61 2.58 15.25
CA THR A 57 13.05 2.90 15.27
C THR A 57 13.86 2.02 14.33
N LEU A 58 13.68 0.69 14.39
CA LEU A 58 14.55 -0.24 13.67
C LEU A 58 14.36 -0.16 12.15
N TYR A 59 13.13 0.04 11.68
CA TYR A 59 12.87 0.25 10.27
C TYR A 59 13.48 1.57 9.76
N SER A 60 13.32 2.66 10.53
CA SER A 60 13.88 3.98 10.19
C SER A 60 15.41 3.96 10.16
N ILE A 61 16.05 3.33 11.16
CA ILE A 61 17.51 3.17 11.23
C ILE A 61 18.02 2.37 10.03
N ARG A 62 17.37 1.24 9.71
CA ARG A 62 17.76 0.41 8.55
C ARG A 62 17.62 1.15 7.22
N LYS A 63 16.59 1.97 7.06
CA LYS A 63 16.36 2.76 5.84
C LYS A 63 17.44 3.85 5.67
N ARG A 64 17.95 4.41 6.76
CA ARG A 64 19.00 5.46 6.75
C ARG A 64 20.43 4.91 6.70
N SER A 65 20.65 3.70 7.21
CA SER A 65 21.98 3.05 7.20
C SER A 65 22.31 2.47 5.83
N ARG A 66 23.10 3.20 5.03
CA ARG A 66 23.67 2.70 3.76
C ARG A 66 24.95 1.87 3.94
N ARG A 67 25.59 1.93 5.12
CA ARG A 67 26.96 1.41 5.34
C ARG A 67 27.03 -0.01 5.92
N ARG A 68 25.92 -0.57 6.44
CA ARG A 68 25.93 -1.90 7.06
C ARG A 68 24.76 -2.74 6.56
N ALA A 69 25.07 -3.81 5.83
CA ALA A 69 24.10 -4.72 5.21
C ALA A 69 23.47 -5.67 6.23
N TRP A 70 22.76 -5.14 7.23
CA TRP A 70 22.05 -5.96 8.23
C TRP A 70 20.82 -6.61 7.59
N GLY A 71 21.00 -7.59 6.72
CA GLY A 71 19.89 -8.33 6.10
C GLY A 71 19.08 -7.57 5.05
N LYS A 72 18.12 -8.30 4.45
CA LYS A 72 17.27 -7.84 3.34
C LYS A 72 16.21 -6.87 3.85
N MET A 73 15.88 -5.85 3.05
CA MET A 73 14.83 -4.86 3.38
C MET A 73 13.46 -5.51 3.62
N SER A 74 13.16 -6.60 2.91
CA SER A 74 11.92 -7.36 3.10
C SER A 74 11.79 -7.94 4.51
N THR A 75 12.89 -8.42 5.11
CA THR A 75 12.89 -8.98 6.47
C THR A 75 12.60 -7.90 7.51
N TRP A 76 13.12 -6.69 7.34
CA TRP A 76 12.80 -5.57 8.24
C TRP A 76 11.35 -5.12 8.13
N LEU A 77 10.77 -5.18 6.94
CA LEU A 77 9.34 -4.91 6.78
C LEU A 77 8.48 -6.00 7.42
N GLU A 78 8.84 -7.27 7.24
CA GLU A 78 8.19 -8.40 7.93
C GLU A 78 8.26 -8.23 9.44
N PHE A 79 9.43 -7.85 9.97
CA PHE A 79 9.62 -7.56 11.38
C PHE A 79 8.79 -6.36 11.86
N HIS A 80 8.78 -5.24 11.11
CA HIS A 80 7.96 -4.06 11.40
C HIS A 80 6.46 -4.39 11.46
N ILE A 81 5.96 -5.18 10.50
CA ILE A 81 4.56 -5.63 10.53
C ILE A 81 4.30 -6.49 11.76
N PHE A 82 5.23 -7.39 12.09
CA PHE A 82 5.09 -8.27 13.25
C PHE A 82 5.01 -7.48 14.56
N THR A 83 6.00 -6.62 14.83
CA THR A 83 6.05 -5.82 16.05
C THR A 83 4.94 -4.77 16.10
N GLY A 84 4.54 -4.24 14.93
CA GLY A 84 3.43 -3.30 14.78
C GLY A 84 2.04 -3.90 14.94
N LEU A 85 1.91 -5.23 15.02
CA LEU A 85 0.67 -5.92 15.38
C LEU A 85 0.71 -6.44 16.81
N VAL A 86 1.78 -7.16 17.18
CA VAL A 86 1.91 -7.79 18.49
C VAL A 86 2.07 -6.75 19.61
N GLY A 87 2.87 -5.70 19.39
CA GLY A 87 3.07 -4.64 20.37
C GLY A 87 1.77 -3.92 20.77
N PRO A 88 1.05 -3.31 19.80
CA PRO A 88 -0.26 -2.70 20.05
C PRO A 88 -1.28 -3.64 20.67
N TYR A 89 -1.28 -4.92 20.30
CA TYR A 89 -2.18 -5.91 20.91
C TYR A 89 -1.87 -6.12 22.40
N MET A 90 -0.59 -6.21 22.79
CA MET A 90 -0.21 -6.29 24.21
C MET A 90 -0.58 -5.02 24.98
N VAL A 91 -0.42 -3.83 24.37
CA VAL A 91 -0.84 -2.55 24.96
C VAL A 91 -2.37 -2.47 25.12
N LEU A 92 -3.14 -3.02 24.17
CA LEU A 92 -4.58 -3.15 24.31
C LEU A 92 -4.95 -3.96 25.56
N LEU A 93 -4.33 -5.12 25.75
CA LEU A 93 -4.58 -5.97 26.94
C LEU A 93 -4.13 -5.32 28.25
N HIS A 94 -3.10 -4.48 28.22
CA HIS A 94 -2.65 -3.68 29.37
C HIS A 94 -3.72 -2.73 29.91
N THR A 95 -4.65 -2.26 29.05
CA THR A 95 -5.71 -1.32 29.48
C THR A 95 -6.75 -1.92 30.41
N SER A 96 -6.77 -3.25 30.58
CA SER A 96 -7.82 -3.95 31.31
C SER A 96 -9.22 -3.60 30.81
N TRP A 97 -9.36 -3.28 29.51
CA TRP A 97 -10.61 -2.84 28.85
C TRP A 97 -11.18 -1.51 29.36
N LYS A 98 -10.34 -0.64 29.94
CA LYS A 98 -10.70 0.70 30.42
C LYS A 98 -10.11 1.79 29.52
N PHE A 99 -10.96 2.60 28.90
CA PHE A 99 -10.57 3.60 27.90
C PHE A 99 -10.92 5.03 28.35
N ASN A 100 -10.30 5.50 29.42
CA ASN A 100 -10.60 6.82 30.00
C ASN A 100 -9.46 7.82 29.80
N GLY A 101 -9.80 9.09 29.63
CA GLY A 101 -8.85 10.21 29.56
C GLY A 101 -7.75 10.02 28.51
N LEU A 102 -6.52 10.38 28.88
CA LEU A 102 -5.35 10.28 27.98
C LEU A 102 -5.10 8.84 27.51
N ALA A 103 -5.30 7.83 28.36
CA ALA A 103 -5.10 6.43 28.00
C ALA A 103 -6.05 5.99 26.87
N GLY A 104 -7.31 6.42 26.91
CA GLY A 104 -8.28 6.18 25.85
C GLY A 104 -7.88 6.83 24.52
N ILE A 105 -7.39 8.07 24.55
CA ILE A 105 -6.90 8.78 23.36
C ILE A 105 -5.69 8.06 22.75
N VAL A 106 -4.71 7.68 23.57
CA VAL A 106 -3.52 6.93 23.13
C VAL A 106 -3.92 5.59 22.51
N MET A 107 -4.89 4.89 23.08
CA MET A 107 -5.42 3.65 22.47
C MET A 107 -6.14 3.89 21.15
N LEU A 108 -6.94 4.95 21.04
CA LEU A 108 -7.60 5.32 19.78
C LEU A 108 -6.57 5.61 18.69
N MET A 109 -5.54 6.39 19.00
CA MET A 109 -4.43 6.66 18.08
C MET A 109 -3.68 5.38 17.70
N THR A 110 -3.48 4.47 18.66
CA THR A 110 -2.88 3.16 18.42
C THR A 110 -3.73 2.32 17.46
N ALA A 111 -5.06 2.31 17.59
CA ALA A 111 -5.94 1.63 16.65
C ALA A 111 -5.89 2.25 15.25
N ILE A 112 -5.88 3.59 15.16
CA ILE A 112 -5.78 4.32 13.89
C ILE A 112 -4.46 4.02 13.17
N ILE A 113 -3.32 4.00 13.88
CA ILE A 113 -2.02 3.75 13.25
C ILE A 113 -1.92 2.30 12.75
N VAL A 114 -2.44 1.33 13.51
CA VAL A 114 -2.49 -0.08 13.10
C VAL A 114 -3.36 -0.25 11.85
N ALA A 115 -4.57 0.34 11.85
CA ALA A 115 -5.46 0.32 10.68
C ALA A 115 -4.81 0.98 9.46
N SER A 116 -4.16 2.14 9.64
CA SER A 116 -3.39 2.82 8.61
C SER A 116 -2.22 1.97 8.10
N GLY A 117 -1.57 1.18 8.95
CA GLY A 117 -0.53 0.22 8.57
C GLY A 117 -1.02 -0.85 7.59
N PHE A 118 -2.24 -1.36 7.76
CA PHE A 118 -2.85 -2.30 6.81
C PHE A 118 -3.07 -1.66 5.43
N ILE A 119 -3.54 -0.40 5.40
CA ILE A 119 -3.68 0.38 4.15
C ILE A 119 -2.32 0.56 3.47
N GLY A 120 -1.29 0.91 4.25
CA GLY A 120 0.08 1.03 3.77
C GLY A 120 0.61 -0.27 3.17
N ARG A 121 0.40 -1.41 3.84
CA ARG A 121 0.76 -2.75 3.33
C ARG A 121 0.05 -3.04 2.02
N TYR A 122 -1.26 -2.78 1.92
CA TYR A 122 -2.03 -3.01 0.70
C TYR A 122 -1.46 -2.21 -0.48
N ILE A 123 -1.24 -0.90 -0.31
CA ILE A 123 -0.64 -0.03 -1.32
C ILE A 123 0.78 -0.50 -1.68
N TYR A 124 1.60 -0.82 -0.68
CA TYR A 124 2.97 -1.28 -0.88
C TYR A 124 3.04 -2.61 -1.64
N THR A 125 2.05 -3.50 -1.46
CA THR A 125 2.00 -4.75 -2.24
C THR A 125 1.62 -4.54 -3.70
N ALA A 126 0.92 -3.44 -4.03
CA ALA A 126 0.55 -3.11 -5.40
C ALA A 126 1.72 -2.54 -6.23
N ILE A 127 2.80 -2.08 -5.58
CA ILE A 127 3.97 -1.48 -6.25
C ILE A 127 5.07 -2.55 -6.39
N PRO A 128 5.67 -2.71 -7.58
CA PRO A 128 6.88 -3.52 -7.76
C PRO A 128 8.03 -3.06 -6.85
N ARG A 129 8.67 -4.01 -6.16
CA ARG A 129 9.53 -3.73 -5.01
C ARG A 129 11.00 -3.51 -5.41
N THR A 130 11.38 -2.25 -5.57
CA THR A 130 12.67 -1.60 -5.20
C THR A 130 12.57 -0.13 -5.60
N ALA A 131 13.16 0.82 -4.89
CA ALA A 131 13.14 2.23 -5.34
C ALA A 131 13.88 2.35 -6.69
N ASP A 132 15.07 1.73 -6.78
CA ASP A 132 15.86 1.66 -8.00
C ASP A 132 15.18 0.83 -9.10
N GLY A 133 14.63 -0.34 -8.76
CA GLY A 133 13.94 -1.18 -9.74
C GLY A 133 12.58 -0.66 -10.14
N ALA A 134 11.86 0.07 -9.29
CA ALA A 134 10.61 0.73 -9.65
C ALA A 134 10.88 1.94 -10.53
N GLU A 135 11.94 2.71 -10.29
CA GLU A 135 12.37 3.82 -11.17
C GLU A 135 12.85 3.28 -12.51
N MET A 136 13.67 2.23 -12.52
CA MET A 136 14.04 1.50 -13.72
C MET A 136 12.83 0.92 -14.46
N GLU A 137 11.87 0.33 -13.76
CA GLU A 137 10.65 -0.24 -14.35
C GLU A 137 9.72 0.87 -14.87
N ALA A 138 9.61 2.00 -14.18
CA ALA A 138 8.88 3.16 -14.68
C ALA A 138 9.53 3.71 -15.96
N ALA A 139 10.86 3.86 -15.97
CA ALA A 139 11.63 4.31 -17.13
C ALA A 139 11.53 3.31 -18.29
N GLN A 140 11.60 2.01 -18.00
CA GLN A 140 11.46 0.94 -18.97
C GLN A 140 10.06 0.94 -19.59
N ILE A 141 9.00 1.03 -18.78
CA ILE A 141 7.62 1.10 -19.30
C ILE A 141 7.44 2.39 -20.11
N GLN A 142 8.03 3.52 -19.71
CA GLN A 142 8.00 4.75 -20.51
C GLN A 142 8.73 4.60 -21.85
N GLN A 143 9.88 3.92 -21.87
CA GLN A 143 10.58 3.58 -23.11
C GLN A 143 9.74 2.66 -23.99
N GLU A 144 9.05 1.67 -23.42
CA GLU A 144 8.12 0.80 -24.14
C GLU A 144 6.92 1.58 -24.70
N VAL A 145 6.39 2.56 -23.97
CA VAL A 145 5.34 3.47 -24.48
C VAL A 145 5.87 4.25 -25.68
N ALA A 146 7.06 4.85 -25.58
CA ALA A 146 7.66 5.61 -26.67
C ALA A 146 7.96 4.72 -27.89
N ALA A 147 8.43 3.49 -27.66
CA ALA A 147 8.67 2.51 -28.72
C ALA A 147 7.36 2.08 -29.42
N ALA A 148 6.30 1.83 -28.66
CA ALA A 148 4.99 1.49 -29.20
C ALA A 148 4.35 2.67 -29.97
N GLU A 149 4.57 3.91 -29.52
CA GLU A 149 4.18 5.12 -30.24
C GLU A 149 4.94 5.27 -31.57
N ALA A 150 6.25 5.05 -31.55
CA ALA A 150 7.07 5.09 -32.75
C ALA A 150 6.74 3.94 -33.72
N GLU A 151 6.37 2.76 -33.22
CA GLU A 151 5.89 1.62 -34.03
C GLU A 151 4.55 1.93 -34.69
N LEU A 152 3.58 2.47 -33.94
CA LEU A 152 2.29 2.89 -34.47
C LEU A 152 2.46 3.96 -35.56
N LYS A 153 3.30 4.97 -35.31
CA LYS A 153 3.59 6.04 -36.27
C LYS A 153 4.23 5.49 -37.56
N ARG A 154 5.26 4.63 -37.44
CA ARG A 154 5.89 3.98 -38.59
C ARG A 154 4.92 3.09 -39.37
N TRP A 155 4.08 2.33 -38.68
CA TRP A 155 3.06 1.52 -39.31
C TRP A 155 2.11 2.40 -40.13
N MET A 156 1.61 3.51 -39.56
CA MET A 156 0.76 4.48 -40.28
C MET A 156 1.49 5.03 -41.51
N GLU A 157 2.73 5.51 -41.35
CA GLU A 157 3.57 6.04 -42.43
C GLU A 157 3.94 5.02 -43.51
N SER A 158 3.79 3.72 -43.27
CA SER A 158 4.02 2.68 -44.29
C SER A 158 2.77 2.30 -45.08
N GLN A 159 1.58 2.72 -44.65
CA GLN A 159 0.33 2.36 -45.34
C GLN A 159 0.03 3.29 -46.53
N PRO A 160 -0.83 2.87 -47.49
CA PRO A 160 -1.36 3.76 -48.53
C PRO A 160 -2.15 4.95 -47.95
N GLU A 161 -2.25 6.06 -48.70
CA GLU A 161 -2.93 7.30 -48.25
C GLU A 161 -4.35 7.06 -47.73
N SER A 162 -5.14 6.22 -48.43
CA SER A 162 -6.50 5.85 -48.03
C SER A 162 -6.57 5.19 -46.65
N MET A 163 -5.60 4.33 -46.33
CA MET A 163 -5.51 3.68 -45.01
C MET A 163 -4.93 4.62 -43.95
N ARG A 164 -4.01 5.52 -44.33
CA ARG A 164 -3.49 6.57 -43.43
C ARG A 164 -4.60 7.49 -42.96
N ALA A 165 -5.38 8.05 -43.90
CA ALA A 165 -6.51 8.92 -43.59
C ALA A 165 -7.55 8.21 -42.71
N PHE A 166 -7.82 6.93 -42.98
CA PHE A 166 -8.72 6.12 -42.16
C PHE A 166 -8.19 5.88 -40.74
N SER A 167 -6.93 5.48 -40.60
CA SER A 167 -6.28 5.24 -39.30
C SER A 167 -6.17 6.52 -38.45
N GLN A 168 -5.93 7.67 -39.07
CA GLN A 168 -5.94 8.97 -38.38
C GLN A 168 -7.34 9.31 -37.85
N ARG A 169 -8.39 9.14 -38.68
CA ARG A 169 -9.78 9.37 -38.26
C ARG A 169 -10.18 8.46 -37.10
N ILE A 170 -9.85 7.17 -37.17
CA ILE A 170 -10.10 6.23 -36.06
C ILE A 170 -9.36 6.69 -34.80
N THR A 171 -8.07 6.99 -34.90
CA THR A 171 -7.26 7.36 -33.73
C THR A 171 -7.76 8.65 -33.05
N GLN A 172 -8.28 9.62 -33.82
CA GLN A 172 -8.85 10.87 -33.31
C GLN A 172 -10.24 10.69 -32.68
N THR A 173 -11.04 9.73 -33.16
CA THR A 173 -12.41 9.49 -32.66
C THR A 173 -12.45 8.60 -31.44
N LEU A 174 -11.47 7.70 -31.28
CA LEU A 174 -11.40 6.79 -30.14
C LEU A 174 -11.18 7.57 -28.83
N PRO A 175 -11.75 7.11 -27.69
CA PRO A 175 -11.66 7.85 -26.45
C PRO A 175 -10.21 7.88 -26.00
N PRO A 176 -9.62 9.04 -25.69
CA PRO A 176 -8.23 9.10 -25.27
C PRO A 176 -8.03 8.30 -23.99
N VAL A 177 -6.83 7.74 -23.81
CA VAL A 177 -6.47 7.15 -22.52
C VAL A 177 -6.42 8.30 -21.52
N ARG A 178 -7.40 8.36 -20.62
CA ARG A 178 -7.45 9.40 -19.58
C ARG A 178 -6.21 9.28 -18.71
N THR A 179 -5.31 10.24 -18.81
CA THR A 179 -4.14 10.42 -17.95
C THR A 179 -4.54 11.39 -16.84
N GLY A 180 -4.68 10.88 -15.62
CA GLY A 180 -5.04 11.70 -14.48
C GLY A 180 -4.86 10.97 -13.16
N ASP A 181 -4.80 11.75 -12.08
CA ASP A 181 -4.38 11.30 -10.75
C ASP A 181 -5.58 10.83 -9.91
N SER A 182 -6.78 11.02 -10.42
CA SER A 182 -8.03 10.80 -9.69
C SER A 182 -8.44 9.32 -9.73
N TRP A 183 -8.99 8.83 -8.62
CA TRP A 183 -9.67 7.53 -8.53
C TRP A 183 -10.78 7.35 -9.58
N ALA A 184 -11.37 8.46 -10.04
CA ALA A 184 -12.30 8.51 -11.17
C ALA A 184 -11.73 7.92 -12.47
N VAL A 185 -10.40 7.95 -12.66
CA VAL A 185 -9.73 7.31 -13.80
C VAL A 185 -9.77 5.79 -13.68
N VAL A 186 -9.73 5.24 -12.45
CA VAL A 186 -9.81 3.79 -12.20
C VAL A 186 -11.24 3.28 -12.36
N ILE A 187 -12.22 3.99 -11.81
CA ILE A 187 -13.64 3.61 -11.91
C ILE A 187 -14.17 3.85 -13.32
N GLY A 188 -13.69 4.92 -13.99
CA GLY A 188 -14.01 5.21 -15.39
C GLY A 188 -13.43 4.23 -16.41
N ARG A 189 -12.59 3.27 -15.99
CA ARG A 189 -11.96 2.28 -16.90
C ARG A 189 -13.00 1.47 -17.66
N ALA A 190 -13.99 0.91 -16.96
CA ALA A 190 -15.03 0.10 -17.59
C ALA A 190 -15.80 0.90 -18.66
N PHE A 191 -16.15 2.15 -18.36
CA PHE A 191 -16.85 3.04 -19.28
C PHE A 191 -15.99 3.44 -20.50
N THR A 192 -14.70 3.75 -20.29
CA THR A 192 -13.78 4.07 -21.39
C THR A 192 -13.47 2.87 -22.28
N ASP A 193 -13.41 1.66 -21.72
CA ASP A 193 -13.25 0.41 -22.47
C ASP A 193 -14.51 0.06 -23.27
N LEU A 194 -15.68 0.28 -22.69
CA LEU A 194 -16.95 0.11 -23.40
C LEU A 194 -17.04 1.11 -24.57
N GLY A 195 -16.74 2.38 -24.32
CA GLY A 195 -16.69 3.41 -25.36
C GLY A 195 -15.71 3.09 -26.49
N TYR A 196 -14.52 2.59 -26.15
CA TYR A 196 -13.55 2.11 -27.15
C TYR A 196 -14.13 1.01 -28.02
N ARG A 197 -14.74 -0.02 -27.43
CA ARG A 197 -15.28 -1.17 -28.18
C ARG A 197 -16.42 -0.74 -29.10
N LEU A 198 -17.30 0.12 -28.61
CA LEU A 198 -18.44 0.64 -29.39
C LEU A 198 -17.98 1.50 -30.57
N GLN A 199 -17.07 2.45 -30.34
CA GLN A 199 -16.55 3.32 -31.40
C GLN A 199 -15.67 2.58 -32.40
N TRP A 200 -14.80 1.67 -31.92
CA TRP A 200 -14.01 0.79 -32.78
C TRP A 200 -14.92 -0.02 -33.72
N TRP A 201 -15.98 -0.62 -33.19
CA TRP A 201 -16.96 -1.34 -33.99
C TRP A 201 -17.70 -0.44 -34.98
N ALA A 202 -18.11 0.77 -34.57
CA ALA A 202 -18.82 1.71 -35.43
C ALA A 202 -17.96 2.18 -36.61
N GLU A 203 -16.67 2.46 -36.38
CA GLU A 203 -15.76 2.92 -37.42
C GLU A 203 -15.28 1.77 -38.32
N THR A 204 -14.95 0.61 -37.75
CA THR A 204 -14.48 -0.54 -38.54
C THR A 204 -15.56 -1.18 -39.40
N ARG A 205 -16.85 -1.00 -39.04
CA ARG A 205 -17.98 -1.40 -39.90
C ARG A 205 -18.03 -0.65 -41.23
N LYS A 206 -17.53 0.59 -41.26
CA LYS A 206 -17.47 1.42 -42.47
C LYS A 206 -16.29 1.07 -43.38
N ALA A 207 -15.46 0.10 -42.99
CA ALA A 207 -14.25 -0.26 -43.71
C ALA A 207 -14.48 -1.32 -44.79
N ASN A 208 -13.84 -1.13 -45.94
CA ASN A 208 -13.89 -2.06 -47.07
C ASN A 208 -13.16 -3.39 -46.75
N ALA A 209 -13.46 -4.45 -47.51
CA ALA A 209 -12.89 -5.79 -47.30
C ALA A 209 -11.35 -5.81 -47.30
N ALA A 210 -10.71 -5.05 -48.19
CA ALA A 210 -9.25 -4.91 -48.26
C ALA A 210 -8.64 -4.28 -46.99
N MET A 211 -9.40 -3.44 -46.30
CA MET A 211 -8.93 -2.73 -45.10
C MET A 211 -9.02 -3.59 -43.84
N LYS A 212 -9.94 -4.57 -43.79
CA LYS A 212 -10.23 -5.36 -42.60
C LYS A 212 -9.02 -6.14 -42.05
N ALA A 213 -8.14 -6.62 -42.93
CA ALA A 213 -6.91 -7.31 -42.51
C ALA A 213 -5.96 -6.35 -41.78
N LYS A 214 -5.74 -5.16 -42.33
CA LYS A 214 -4.90 -4.10 -41.74
C LYS A 214 -5.48 -3.51 -40.46
N LEU A 215 -6.81 -3.54 -40.29
CA LEU A 215 -7.44 -3.05 -39.06
C LEU A 215 -7.19 -3.94 -37.85
N ARG A 216 -6.98 -5.25 -38.04
CA ARG A 216 -6.59 -6.13 -36.94
C ARG A 216 -5.19 -5.77 -36.43
N GLU A 217 -4.28 -5.43 -37.33
CA GLU A 217 -2.92 -4.98 -37.01
C GLU A 217 -2.97 -3.63 -36.25
N LEU A 218 -3.76 -2.67 -36.73
CA LEU A 218 -3.99 -1.40 -36.06
C LEU A 218 -4.58 -1.56 -34.65
N ASP A 219 -5.60 -2.41 -34.49
CA ASP A 219 -6.21 -2.69 -33.18
C ASP A 219 -5.18 -3.25 -32.19
N ALA A 220 -4.32 -4.16 -32.66
CA ALA A 220 -3.28 -4.75 -31.84
C ALA A 220 -2.28 -3.68 -31.36
N LEU A 221 -1.82 -2.80 -32.25
CA LEU A 221 -0.92 -1.70 -31.91
C LEU A 221 -1.56 -0.70 -30.93
N LEU A 222 -2.82 -0.30 -31.17
CA LEU A 222 -3.55 0.61 -30.29
C LEU A 222 -3.81 -0.01 -28.91
N LYS A 223 -4.19 -1.29 -28.84
CA LYS A 223 -4.37 -2.01 -27.57
C LYS A 223 -3.06 -2.11 -26.79
N ARG A 224 -1.95 -2.40 -27.47
CA ARG A 224 -0.61 -2.45 -26.85
C ARG A 224 -0.24 -1.09 -26.25
N GLN A 225 -0.35 -0.02 -27.04
CA GLN A 225 -0.07 1.35 -26.58
C GLN A 225 -0.95 1.73 -25.38
N ARG A 226 -2.26 1.45 -25.44
CA ARG A 226 -3.20 1.73 -24.35
C ARG A 226 -2.86 0.97 -23.08
N THR A 227 -2.49 -0.30 -23.19
CA THR A 227 -2.12 -1.15 -22.05
C THR A 227 -0.87 -0.61 -21.36
N LEU A 228 0.17 -0.26 -22.12
CA LEU A 228 1.40 0.32 -21.58
C LEU A 228 1.14 1.67 -20.91
N LYS A 229 0.37 2.57 -21.52
CA LYS A 229 -0.02 3.85 -20.91
C LYS A 229 -0.77 3.67 -19.59
N ARG A 230 -1.65 2.66 -19.50
CA ARG A 230 -2.37 2.32 -18.26
C ARG A 230 -1.43 1.82 -17.17
N GLN A 231 -0.42 1.02 -17.53
CA GLN A 231 0.58 0.54 -16.58
C GLN A 231 1.35 1.72 -15.97
N VAL A 232 1.82 2.68 -16.79
CA VAL A 232 2.49 3.91 -16.30
C VAL A 232 1.60 4.67 -15.31
N GLN A 233 0.33 4.89 -15.65
CA GLN A 233 -0.60 5.60 -14.77
C GLN A 233 -0.85 4.86 -13.44
N SER A 234 -1.03 3.54 -13.50
CA SER A 234 -1.26 2.74 -12.29
C SER A 234 -0.06 2.77 -11.34
N LEU A 235 1.15 2.75 -11.90
CA LEU A 235 2.39 2.87 -11.13
C LEU A 235 2.53 4.27 -10.52
N ALA A 236 2.26 5.32 -11.30
CA ALA A 236 2.27 6.70 -10.82
C ALA A 236 1.25 6.94 -9.70
N MET A 237 0.02 6.44 -9.86
CA MET A 237 -1.02 6.51 -8.84
C MET A 237 -0.60 5.79 -7.56
N ALA A 238 -0.08 4.56 -7.66
CA ALA A 238 0.34 3.80 -6.50
C ALA A 238 1.49 4.51 -5.75
N ARG A 239 2.47 5.08 -6.46
CA ARG A 239 3.54 5.89 -5.87
C ARG A 239 3.01 7.11 -5.12
N ARG A 240 2.05 7.84 -5.69
CA ARG A 240 1.42 9.00 -5.02
C ARG A 240 0.65 8.60 -3.78
N MET A 241 -0.14 7.52 -3.85
CA MET A 241 -0.84 6.98 -2.69
C MET A 241 0.14 6.59 -1.58
N LEU A 242 1.28 5.98 -1.94
CA LEU A 242 2.33 5.65 -0.99
C LEU A 242 2.98 6.90 -0.37
N ALA A 243 3.20 7.96 -1.17
CA ALA A 243 3.74 9.23 -0.67
C ALA A 243 2.76 9.91 0.31
N LEU A 244 1.47 9.98 -0.05
CA LEU A 244 0.41 10.52 0.80
C LEU A 244 0.27 9.69 2.09
N TRP A 245 0.30 8.36 1.97
CA TRP A 245 0.27 7.48 3.13
C TRP A 245 1.42 7.77 4.09
N HIS A 246 2.67 7.87 3.61
CA HIS A 246 3.80 8.23 4.47
C HIS A 246 3.62 9.62 5.12
N ALA A 247 3.11 10.60 4.37
CA ALA A 247 2.90 11.96 4.86
C ALA A 247 1.88 12.04 6.01
N VAL A 248 0.93 11.10 6.07
CA VAL A 248 -0.10 11.03 7.13
C VAL A 248 0.29 10.05 8.24
N HIS A 249 0.77 8.86 7.89
CA HIS A 249 1.08 7.78 8.83
C HIS A 249 2.21 8.17 9.79
N ILE A 250 3.28 8.79 9.28
CA ILE A 250 4.47 9.12 10.09
C ILE A 250 4.13 10.17 11.17
N PRO A 251 3.48 11.31 10.87
CA PRO A 251 3.10 12.28 11.91
C PRO A 251 2.14 11.71 12.97
N ILE A 252 1.19 10.86 12.57
CA ILE A 252 0.29 10.19 13.53
C ILE A 252 1.09 9.30 14.48
N GLY A 253 2.08 8.55 13.96
CA GLY A 253 3.01 7.78 14.78
C GLY A 253 3.76 8.67 15.77
N MET A 254 4.37 9.76 15.31
CA MET A 254 5.11 10.71 16.18
C MET A 254 4.22 11.28 17.29
N ALA A 255 2.99 11.67 16.97
CA ALA A 255 2.02 12.17 17.95
C ALA A 255 1.63 11.08 18.96
N LEU A 256 1.40 9.84 18.49
CA LEU A 256 1.11 8.69 19.34
C LEU A 256 2.23 8.43 20.34
N PHE A 257 3.48 8.37 19.91
CA PHE A 257 4.61 8.12 20.82
C PHE A 257 4.81 9.24 21.83
N THR A 258 4.62 10.50 21.40
CA THR A 258 4.64 11.64 22.32
C THR A 258 3.56 11.50 23.40
N ALA A 259 2.32 11.20 23.00
CA ALA A 259 1.22 11.00 23.93
C ALA A 259 1.42 9.78 24.85
N ALA A 260 2.00 8.69 24.33
CA ALA A 260 2.33 7.50 25.10
C ALA A 260 3.42 7.78 26.15
N ILE A 261 4.46 8.56 25.83
CA ILE A 261 5.48 8.98 26.79
C ILE A 261 4.86 9.84 27.89
N ILE A 262 3.98 10.79 27.54
CA ILE A 262 3.26 11.61 28.54
C ILE A 262 2.39 10.71 29.42
N HIS A 263 1.69 9.74 28.85
CA HIS A 263 0.88 8.78 29.61
C HIS A 263 1.72 7.97 30.61
N ILE A 264 2.87 7.45 30.18
CA ILE A 264 3.81 6.72 31.06
C ILE A 264 4.35 7.65 32.16
N GLY A 265 4.77 8.86 31.81
CA GLY A 265 5.28 9.85 32.76
C GLY A 265 4.23 10.24 33.82
N ALA A 266 2.99 10.48 33.39
CA ALA A 266 1.88 10.75 34.30
C ALA A 266 1.60 9.53 35.20
N ALA A 267 1.58 8.32 34.66
CA ALA A 267 1.35 7.10 35.44
C ALA A 267 2.43 6.90 36.51
N ILE A 268 3.71 7.16 36.19
CA ILE A 268 4.81 7.12 37.14
C ILE A 268 4.64 8.22 38.20
N TYR A 269 4.41 9.46 37.78
CA TYR A 269 4.24 10.61 38.68
C TYR A 269 3.13 10.38 39.72
N TYR A 270 1.93 9.95 39.29
CA TYR A 270 0.83 9.64 40.19
C TYR A 270 1.11 8.42 41.08
N ALA A 271 1.90 7.45 40.60
CA ALA A 271 2.26 6.28 41.38
C ALA A 271 3.36 6.55 42.44
N THR A 272 4.24 7.53 42.21
CA THR A 272 5.40 7.79 43.08
C THR A 272 5.28 9.03 43.96
N LEU A 273 4.63 10.10 43.49
CA LEU A 273 4.66 11.43 44.14
C LEU A 273 3.32 11.88 44.75
N LEU A 274 2.21 11.22 44.38
CA LEU A 274 0.87 11.51 44.89
C LEU A 274 0.27 10.34 45.69
N ARG A 275 1.11 9.38 46.10
CA ARG A 275 0.75 8.35 47.08
C ARG A 275 1.03 8.82 48.49
#